data_AF-A0A0E0AHS4-F1
#
_entry.id   AF-A0A0E0AHS4-F1
#
_cell.length_a   1.000
_cell.length_b   1.000
_cell.length_c   1.000
_cell.angle_alpha   90.00
_cell.angle_beta   90.00
_cell.angle_gamma   90.00
#
_symmetry.space_group_name_H-M   'P 1'
#
loop_
_entity.id
_entity.type
_entity.pdbx_description
1 polymer ?
#
loop_
_entity_poly.entity_id
_entity_poly.type
_entity_poly.pdbx_seq_one_letter_code
_entity_poly.pdbx_strand_id
1 'polypeptide(L)'
;MSSLLIPPPLADSDGASPLPEWVLIDIWCYIGDLRNATTAESTTSTGLPIKVTFRTSRPPLLSHLCVHCPGHDLLRVTPKVIASHTDLLLLLVPFDPITALSSGTWDYFVYRAADPPLLHLILPRRAPCASTTPSHGDGEYAVAALAFASTFPSVNKDFHLHLYHGGKQQGEWASKLLTLEDQLRDKLVPLPKAAAEYRFYQETRKTIVIGGERGTVGWVDLWRGIIFCDVLDDHPVLRDMPLPLPASGNWDRLLKQTDPNYIRDVTVSLCRDSIKYIELEIVETGETHTTVQPTESYQEWVRRKPRYTSSVVLRRGWKATIWTMPIPVASWEHWRRDCHLNVKDLGINVRDPSHLKLLSKLSGCGHSKAALRSVPMVFPTISMDDDHVYFFSIAGSTDKLEAVVAVDMG
;
A
#
# COMPACT_ATOMS: atom_id res chain seq x y z
N MET A 1 -1.47 -8.43 20.24
CA MET A 1 -2.74 -7.92 19.66
C MET A 1 -3.47 -6.92 20.57
N SER A 2 -2.86 -6.39 21.64
CA SER A 2 -3.53 -5.49 22.61
C SER A 2 -3.56 -4.00 22.21
N SER A 3 -2.93 -3.60 21.09
CA SER A 3 -2.70 -2.18 20.76
C SER A 3 -3.75 -1.54 19.83
N LEU A 4 -4.70 -2.30 19.28
CA LEU A 4 -5.70 -1.81 18.31
C LEU A 4 -6.95 -1.18 18.97
N LEU A 5 -7.05 -1.27 20.30
CA LEU A 5 -8.19 -0.77 21.08
C LEU A 5 -8.04 0.68 21.53
N ILE A 6 -6.81 1.20 21.59
CA ILE A 6 -6.53 2.54 22.10
C ILE A 6 -5.67 3.24 21.04
N PRO A 7 -6.20 4.25 20.33
CA PRO A 7 -5.37 5.04 19.44
C PRO A 7 -4.26 5.73 20.24
N PRO A 8 -3.07 5.91 19.65
CA PRO A 8 -2.02 6.66 20.30
C PRO A 8 -2.53 8.08 20.63
N PRO A 9 -2.16 8.64 21.80
CA PRO A 9 -2.51 10.02 22.11
C PRO A 9 -1.98 10.93 21.01
N LEU A 10 -2.88 11.69 20.39
CA LEU A 10 -2.50 12.72 19.42
C LEU A 10 -1.74 13.80 20.19
N ALA A 11 -0.59 14.24 19.66
CA ALA A 11 0.00 15.47 20.13
C ALA A 11 -1.01 16.60 19.88
N ASP A 12 -1.25 17.45 20.88
CA ASP A 12 -2.14 18.60 20.73
C ASP A 12 -1.73 19.38 19.48
N SER A 13 -2.64 19.42 18.50
CA SER A 13 -2.48 20.32 17.36
C SER A 13 -2.62 21.73 17.90
N ASP A 14 -1.54 22.50 17.94
CA ASP A 14 -1.61 23.95 18.03
C ASP A 14 -2.62 24.43 16.97
N GLY A 15 -3.74 24.99 17.42
CA GLY A 15 -4.95 25.26 16.63
C GLY A 15 -4.81 26.35 15.56
N ALA A 16 -3.62 26.55 14.98
CA ALA A 16 -3.29 27.66 14.10
C ALA A 16 -2.64 27.26 12.76
N SER A 17 -2.34 25.98 12.52
CA SER A 17 -1.69 25.54 11.27
C SER A 17 -2.69 24.90 10.28
N PRO A 18 -2.64 25.22 8.98
CA PRO A 18 -3.56 24.69 7.97
C PRO A 18 -3.44 23.16 7.87
N LEU A 19 -4.56 22.45 7.67
CA LEU A 19 -4.58 20.99 7.52
C LEU A 19 -3.55 20.54 6.46
N PRO A 20 -2.84 19.43 6.67
CA PRO A 20 -1.84 18.98 5.71
C PRO A 20 -2.53 18.58 4.40
N GLU A 21 -1.90 18.91 3.25
CA GLU A 21 -2.43 18.58 1.91
C GLU A 21 -2.51 17.06 1.67
N TRP A 22 -1.71 16.29 2.41
CA TRP A 22 -1.73 14.84 2.41
C TRP A 22 -1.38 14.28 3.80
N VAL A 23 -1.68 13.00 4.01
CA VAL A 23 -1.42 12.30 5.27
C VAL A 23 -0.87 10.90 5.06
N LEU A 24 -0.16 10.38 6.05
CA LEU A 24 0.08 8.95 6.19
C LEU A 24 -1.13 8.33 6.89
N ILE A 25 -1.70 7.27 6.33
CA ILE A 25 -2.88 6.60 6.89
C ILE A 25 -2.47 5.23 7.41
N ASP A 26 -2.81 4.93 8.67
CA ASP A 26 -2.80 3.55 9.16
C ASP A 26 -3.90 2.77 8.44
N ILE A 27 -3.49 1.73 7.72
CA ILE A 27 -4.40 0.86 6.98
C ILE A 27 -5.35 0.11 7.91
N TRP A 28 -4.98 -0.11 9.18
CA TRP A 28 -5.82 -0.78 10.16
C TRP A 28 -6.59 0.25 10.98
N CYS A 29 -7.89 0.02 11.13
CA CYS A 29 -8.73 0.89 11.93
C CYS A 29 -8.63 0.55 13.41
N TYR A 30 -8.66 1.58 14.27
CA TYR A 30 -8.86 1.41 15.70
C TYR A 30 -10.33 1.17 16.01
N ILE A 31 -10.61 0.46 17.10
CA ILE A 31 -11.98 0.13 17.51
C ILE A 31 -12.37 1.02 18.69
N GLY A 32 -13.35 1.91 18.51
CA GLY A 32 -13.82 2.82 19.57
C GLY A 32 -14.74 3.94 19.08
N ASP A 33 -15.62 4.43 19.96
CA ASP A 33 -16.52 5.55 19.69
C ASP A 33 -15.85 6.89 20.04
N LEU A 34 -15.01 7.40 19.13
CA LEU A 34 -14.22 8.61 19.35
C LEU A 34 -14.67 9.75 18.43
N ARG A 35 -15.89 10.25 18.68
CA ARG A 35 -16.56 11.24 17.81
C ARG A 35 -15.80 12.56 17.64
N ASN A 36 -15.94 13.15 16.46
CA ASN A 36 -15.54 14.52 16.11
C ASN A 36 -16.37 15.01 14.90
N ALA A 37 -16.01 16.15 14.31
CA ALA A 37 -16.71 16.73 13.14
C ALA A 37 -16.71 15.85 11.88
N THR A 38 -15.77 14.90 11.76
CA THR A 38 -15.65 13.97 10.62
C THR A 38 -16.41 12.65 10.84
N THR A 39 -17.13 12.50 11.96
CA THR A 39 -17.85 11.27 12.27
C THR A 39 -19.03 11.10 11.32
N ALA A 40 -18.98 10.05 10.50
CA ALA A 40 -20.10 9.62 9.67
C ALA A 40 -20.77 8.38 10.26
N GLU A 41 -22.08 8.27 10.07
CA GLU A 41 -22.90 7.14 10.52
C GLU A 41 -23.57 6.45 9.33
N SER A 42 -23.72 5.14 9.41
CA SER A 42 -24.41 4.32 8.41
C SER A 42 -24.95 3.06 9.09
N THR A 43 -25.53 2.18 8.30
CA THR A 43 -25.93 0.83 8.69
C THR A 43 -25.11 -0.19 7.91
N THR A 44 -24.73 -1.29 8.55
CA THR A 44 -24.12 -2.46 7.89
C THR A 44 -25.15 -3.22 7.06
N SER A 45 -24.70 -4.16 6.23
CA SER A 45 -25.61 -5.02 5.46
C SER A 45 -26.44 -5.96 6.34
N THR A 46 -26.08 -6.14 7.62
CA THR A 46 -26.82 -6.91 8.62
C THR A 46 -27.80 -6.06 9.44
N GLY A 47 -27.89 -4.76 9.16
CA GLY A 47 -28.78 -3.85 9.89
C GLY A 47 -28.19 -3.27 11.18
N LEU A 48 -26.89 -3.48 11.45
CA LEU A 48 -26.24 -2.92 12.64
C LEU A 48 -25.79 -1.48 12.38
N PRO A 49 -25.93 -0.56 13.35
CA PRO A 49 -25.41 0.79 13.22
C PRO A 49 -23.88 0.77 13.23
N ILE A 50 -23.27 1.58 12.38
CA ILE A 50 -21.82 1.76 12.31
C ILE A 50 -21.46 3.25 12.25
N LYS A 51 -20.41 3.62 12.98
CA LYS A 51 -19.82 4.95 12.96
C LYS A 51 -18.35 4.86 12.57
N VAL A 52 -17.91 5.79 11.73
CA VAL A 52 -16.52 5.91 11.32
C VAL A 52 -16.06 7.34 11.55
N THR A 53 -14.91 7.50 12.19
CA THR A 53 -14.33 8.81 12.48
C THR A 53 -12.88 8.87 12.01
N PHE A 54 -12.50 9.96 11.35
CA PHE A 54 -11.12 10.20 10.93
C PHE A 54 -10.39 11.09 11.93
N ARG A 55 -9.14 10.72 12.22
CA ARG A 55 -8.25 11.48 13.09
C ARG A 55 -7.00 11.83 12.30
N THR A 56 -6.94 13.09 11.90
CA THR A 56 -5.84 13.65 11.13
C THR A 56 -4.63 13.92 12.02
N SER A 57 -3.47 13.48 11.54
CA SER A 57 -2.15 13.76 12.11
C SER A 57 -1.24 14.27 11.00
N ARG A 58 -0.28 15.16 11.32
CA ARG A 58 0.74 15.57 10.35
C ARG A 58 1.82 14.48 10.25
N PRO A 59 2.22 14.08 9.03
CA PRO A 59 3.42 13.25 8.83
C PRO A 59 4.61 13.80 9.62
N PRO A 60 5.45 12.96 10.26
CA PRO A 60 5.50 11.49 10.15
C PRO A 60 4.48 10.74 11.01
N LEU A 61 3.64 11.43 11.80
CA LEU A 61 2.60 10.75 12.58
C LEU A 61 1.51 10.20 11.66
N LEU A 62 1.00 9.01 11.99
CA LEU A 62 -0.07 8.37 11.25
C LEU A 62 -1.42 9.01 11.59
N SER A 63 -2.14 9.40 10.56
CA SER A 63 -3.59 9.58 10.63
C SER A 63 -4.25 8.21 10.71
N HIS A 64 -5.39 8.12 11.37
CA HIS A 64 -6.06 6.84 11.57
C HIS A 64 -7.58 6.98 11.56
N LEU A 65 -8.26 5.84 11.37
CA LEU A 65 -9.71 5.74 11.49
C LEU A 65 -10.09 5.02 12.77
N CYS A 66 -11.15 5.50 13.40
CA CYS A 66 -11.83 4.81 14.48
C CYS A 66 -13.17 4.29 13.97
N VAL A 67 -13.41 3.00 14.13
CA VAL A 67 -14.66 2.33 13.76
C VAL A 67 -15.38 1.88 15.02
N HIS A 68 -16.65 2.24 15.12
CA HIS A 68 -17.54 1.81 16.19
C HIS A 68 -18.79 1.14 15.61
N CYS A 69 -18.93 -0.16 15.83
CA CYS A 69 -20.09 -0.96 15.40
C CYS A 69 -20.62 -1.74 16.60
N PRO A 70 -21.48 -1.14 17.45
CA PRO A 70 -22.01 -1.82 18.62
C PRO A 70 -22.90 -2.98 18.16
N GLY A 71 -22.62 -4.18 18.67
CA GLY A 71 -23.29 -5.42 18.24
C GLY A 71 -22.43 -6.30 17.33
N HIS A 72 -21.20 -5.87 16.99
CA HIS A 72 -20.28 -6.66 16.20
C HIS A 72 -18.91 -6.85 16.87
N ASP A 73 -18.39 -8.08 16.89
CA ASP A 73 -17.07 -8.38 17.46
C ASP A 73 -15.94 -8.12 16.46
N LEU A 74 -15.51 -6.86 16.40
CA LEU A 74 -14.43 -6.39 15.53
C LEU A 74 -13.02 -6.78 16.04
N LEU A 75 -12.90 -7.42 17.21
CA LEU A 75 -11.59 -7.77 17.79
C LEU A 75 -10.95 -8.98 17.11
N ARG A 76 -11.75 -9.84 16.47
CA ARG A 76 -11.24 -11.02 15.75
C ARG A 76 -10.74 -10.70 14.35
N VAL A 77 -11.38 -9.74 13.69
CA VAL A 77 -11.04 -9.26 12.35
C VAL A 77 -11.23 -7.75 12.32
N THR A 78 -10.15 -7.00 12.14
CA THR A 78 -10.15 -5.54 12.24
C THR A 78 -10.52 -4.89 10.91
N PRO A 79 -11.36 -3.84 10.89
CA PRO A 79 -11.63 -3.07 9.68
C PRO A 79 -10.36 -2.48 9.08
N LYS A 80 -10.34 -2.36 7.74
CA LYS A 80 -9.14 -1.97 7.00
C LYS A 80 -9.46 -0.98 5.88
N VAL A 81 -8.57 0.01 5.67
CA VAL A 81 -8.53 0.83 4.46
C VAL A 81 -7.89 0.02 3.33
N ILE A 82 -8.58 -0.09 2.19
CA ILE A 82 -8.08 -0.84 1.03
C ILE A 82 -7.76 0.05 -0.18
N ALA A 83 -8.33 1.25 -0.24
CA ALA A 83 -7.99 2.26 -1.23
C ALA A 83 -8.24 3.67 -0.68
N SER A 84 -7.51 4.64 -1.22
CA SER A 84 -7.70 6.06 -0.95
C SER A 84 -7.54 6.86 -2.24
N HIS A 85 -8.34 7.91 -2.38
CA HIS A 85 -8.16 8.91 -3.41
C HIS A 85 -8.78 10.22 -3.00
N THR A 86 -8.04 11.33 -3.14
CA THR A 86 -8.50 12.66 -2.70
C THR A 86 -9.01 12.62 -1.27
N ASP A 87 -10.28 12.97 -1.05
CA ASP A 87 -11.01 12.97 0.20
C ASP A 87 -11.80 11.67 0.47
N LEU A 88 -11.69 10.65 -0.40
CA LEU A 88 -12.43 9.40 -0.33
C LEU A 88 -11.55 8.24 0.13
N LEU A 89 -12.09 7.44 1.05
CA LEU A 89 -11.50 6.19 1.52
C LEU A 89 -12.46 5.03 1.23
N LEU A 90 -11.91 3.90 0.80
CA LEU A 90 -12.63 2.63 0.70
C LEU A 90 -12.28 1.76 1.91
N LEU A 91 -13.28 1.47 2.72
CA LEU A 91 -13.17 0.72 3.96
C LEU A 91 -13.78 -0.67 3.80
N LEU A 92 -13.07 -1.65 4.34
CA LEU A 92 -13.49 -3.02 4.45
C LEU A 92 -13.86 -3.30 5.91
N VAL A 93 -15.12 -3.61 6.18
CA VAL A 93 -15.63 -3.93 7.52
C VAL A 93 -16.13 -5.38 7.51
N PRO A 94 -15.63 -6.26 8.39
CA PRO A 94 -16.12 -7.64 8.43
C PRO A 94 -17.55 -7.61 8.96
N PHE A 95 -18.47 -8.39 8.40
CA PHE A 95 -19.85 -8.50 8.93
C PHE A 95 -20.13 -9.83 9.63
N ASP A 96 -19.23 -10.82 9.52
CA ASP A 96 -19.24 -12.06 10.31
C ASP A 96 -17.80 -12.48 10.62
N PRO A 97 -17.32 -12.41 11.87
CA PRO A 97 -15.92 -12.68 12.21
C PRO A 97 -15.59 -14.18 12.15
N ILE A 98 -16.59 -15.05 12.17
CA ILE A 98 -16.41 -16.51 12.12
C ILE A 98 -16.20 -16.95 10.67
N THR A 99 -16.97 -16.39 9.73
CA THR A 99 -16.86 -16.72 8.30
C THR A 99 -15.92 -15.79 7.50
N ALA A 100 -15.59 -14.59 7.99
CA ALA A 100 -14.68 -13.67 7.29
C ALA A 100 -13.30 -14.29 6.98
N LEU A 101 -12.85 -15.23 7.82
CA LEU A 101 -11.60 -15.97 7.62
C LEU A 101 -11.68 -17.03 6.50
N SER A 102 -12.89 -17.44 6.07
CA SER A 102 -13.10 -18.53 5.12
C SER A 102 -13.89 -18.16 3.86
N SER A 103 -14.74 -17.12 3.89
CA SER A 103 -15.70 -16.83 2.81
C SER A 103 -15.62 -15.41 2.24
N GLY A 104 -14.77 -14.52 2.76
CA GLY A 104 -14.63 -13.16 2.23
C GLY A 104 -15.88 -12.29 2.44
N THR A 105 -16.56 -12.46 3.56
CA THR A 105 -17.79 -11.75 3.94
C THR A 105 -17.49 -10.37 4.53
N TRP A 106 -17.38 -9.38 3.63
CA TRP A 106 -17.08 -7.99 3.98
C TRP A 106 -18.14 -7.03 3.47
N ASP A 107 -18.40 -5.99 4.26
CA ASP A 107 -19.08 -4.78 3.82
C ASP A 107 -18.02 -3.78 3.32
N TYR A 108 -18.31 -3.17 2.17
CA TYR A 108 -17.49 -2.14 1.57
C TYR A 108 -18.16 -0.80 1.82
N PHE A 109 -17.44 0.14 2.42
CA PHE A 109 -17.94 1.49 2.65
C PHE A 109 -17.07 2.51 1.94
N VAL A 110 -17.70 3.44 1.24
CA VAL A 110 -17.05 4.70 0.86
C VAL A 110 -17.21 5.68 2.01
N TYR A 111 -16.10 6.20 2.50
CA TYR A 111 -16.06 7.18 3.57
C TYR A 111 -15.42 8.49 3.07
N ARG A 112 -16.01 9.62 3.46
CA ARG A 112 -15.48 10.97 3.22
C ARG A 112 -15.42 11.73 4.54
N ALA A 113 -14.23 12.20 4.91
CA ALA A 113 -14.01 13.08 6.05
C ALA A 113 -14.27 14.55 5.64
N ALA A 114 -15.50 14.88 5.25
CA ALA A 114 -15.91 16.23 4.86
C ALA A 114 -16.97 16.79 5.82
N ASP A 115 -17.46 18.00 5.53
CA ASP A 115 -18.61 18.60 6.19
C ASP A 115 -19.74 18.81 5.15
N PRO A 116 -20.84 18.03 5.18
CA PRO A 116 -21.09 16.92 6.11
C PRO A 116 -20.27 15.66 5.77
N PRO A 117 -19.94 14.82 6.78
CA PRO A 117 -19.18 13.60 6.55
C PRO A 117 -20.07 12.51 5.93
N LEU A 118 -19.47 11.65 5.09
CA LEU A 118 -20.18 10.60 4.35
C LEU A 118 -19.71 9.22 4.77
N LEU A 119 -20.64 8.29 4.94
CA LEU A 119 -20.38 6.86 5.03
C LEU A 119 -21.46 6.11 4.24
N HIS A 120 -21.09 5.55 3.10
CA HIS A 120 -22.04 4.89 2.20
C HIS A 120 -21.65 3.42 1.98
N LEU A 121 -22.56 2.52 2.35
CA LEU A 121 -22.44 1.09 2.12
C LEU A 121 -22.63 0.75 0.63
N ILE A 122 -21.69 0.00 0.07
CA ILE A 122 -21.75 -0.50 -1.31
C ILE A 122 -22.26 -1.95 -1.33
N LEU A 123 -23.29 -2.21 -2.14
CA LEU A 123 -23.86 -3.55 -2.40
C LEU A 123 -23.82 -3.87 -3.90
N PRO A 124 -23.57 -5.12 -4.36
CA PRO A 124 -23.30 -6.34 -3.60
C PRO A 124 -21.81 -6.71 -3.45
N ARG A 125 -21.56 -7.69 -2.57
CA ARG A 125 -20.32 -8.00 -1.83
C ARG A 125 -19.13 -8.60 -2.62
N ARG A 126 -18.89 -8.26 -3.89
CA ARG A 126 -17.82 -8.90 -4.70
C ARG A 126 -16.82 -7.90 -5.25
N ALA A 127 -15.68 -7.74 -4.58
CA ALA A 127 -14.51 -7.08 -5.18
C ALA A 127 -13.20 -7.51 -4.50
N PRO A 128 -12.38 -8.38 -5.09
CA PRO A 128 -11.09 -8.76 -4.50
C PRO A 128 -10.07 -7.62 -4.51
N CYS A 129 -10.16 -6.66 -5.46
CA CYS A 129 -9.22 -5.54 -5.59
C CYS A 129 -9.94 -4.27 -6.08
N ALA A 130 -10.40 -3.43 -5.15
CA ALA A 130 -11.19 -2.23 -5.44
C ALA A 130 -10.39 -0.93 -5.25
N SER A 131 -10.71 0.08 -6.05
CA SER A 131 -10.19 1.46 -5.99
C SER A 131 -11.36 2.43 -6.01
N THR A 132 -11.22 3.58 -5.36
CA THR A 132 -12.19 4.69 -5.44
C THR A 132 -11.64 5.79 -6.32
N THR A 133 -12.45 6.33 -7.22
CA THR A 133 -12.14 7.53 -8.00
C THR A 133 -13.32 8.51 -7.90
N PRO A 134 -13.09 9.80 -7.72
CA PRO A 134 -14.14 10.79 -7.86
C PRO A 134 -14.62 10.78 -9.31
N SER A 135 -15.94 10.72 -9.47
CA SER A 135 -16.59 11.09 -10.72
C SER A 135 -16.83 12.60 -10.65
N HIS A 136 -16.98 13.27 -11.80
CA HIS A 136 -17.07 14.72 -11.93
C HIS A 136 -17.95 15.42 -10.86
N GLY A 137 -17.52 16.61 -10.46
CA GLY A 137 -17.96 17.31 -9.24
C GLY A 137 -19.46 17.54 -9.08
N ASP A 138 -20.09 16.75 -8.20
CA ASP A 138 -21.29 17.09 -7.41
C ASP A 138 -21.47 16.10 -6.22
N GLY A 139 -20.35 15.61 -5.67
CA GLY A 139 -20.35 14.57 -4.64
C GLY A 139 -20.53 13.14 -5.16
N GLU A 140 -20.56 12.95 -6.48
CA GLU A 140 -20.52 11.63 -7.12
C GLU A 140 -19.13 10.98 -7.04
N TYR A 141 -19.12 9.66 -7.05
CA TYR A 141 -17.88 8.88 -7.05
C TYR A 141 -18.09 7.55 -7.77
N ALA A 142 -17.00 6.97 -8.25
CA ALA A 142 -16.97 5.63 -8.79
C ALA A 142 -16.06 4.73 -7.95
N VAL A 143 -16.43 3.45 -7.85
CA VAL A 143 -15.58 2.41 -7.28
C VAL A 143 -15.34 1.38 -8.36
N ALA A 144 -14.08 1.22 -8.75
CA ALA A 144 -13.65 0.29 -9.78
C ALA A 144 -12.90 -0.86 -9.13
N ALA A 145 -13.34 -2.09 -9.40
CA ALA A 145 -12.66 -3.30 -8.96
C ALA A 145 -12.26 -4.18 -10.14
N LEU A 146 -11.07 -4.75 -10.06
CA LEU A 146 -10.57 -5.70 -11.06
C LEU A 146 -10.45 -7.07 -10.41
N ALA A 147 -11.16 -8.05 -10.99
CA ALA A 147 -11.18 -9.43 -10.53
C ALA A 147 -10.77 -10.38 -11.64
N PHE A 148 -10.15 -11.51 -11.29
CA PHE A 148 -9.88 -12.57 -12.26
C PHE A 148 -11.18 -13.21 -12.74
N ALA A 149 -11.30 -13.44 -14.04
CA ALA A 149 -12.41 -14.22 -14.60
C ALA A 149 -12.32 -15.70 -14.20
N SER A 150 -11.11 -16.24 -14.04
CA SER A 150 -10.86 -17.62 -13.62
C SER A 150 -10.36 -17.69 -12.19
N THR A 151 -10.84 -18.69 -11.44
CA THR A 151 -10.38 -19.02 -10.09
C THR A 151 -9.11 -19.88 -10.06
N PHE A 152 -8.62 -20.32 -11.22
CA PHE A 152 -7.42 -21.14 -11.29
C PHE A 152 -6.14 -20.29 -11.19
N PRO A 153 -5.08 -20.76 -10.49
CA PRO A 153 -3.82 -20.03 -10.32
C PRO A 153 -3.01 -19.83 -11.62
N SER A 154 -3.46 -20.38 -12.74
CA SER A 154 -2.78 -20.33 -14.03
C SER A 154 -2.73 -18.93 -14.64
N VAL A 155 -1.91 -18.75 -15.68
CA VAL A 155 -1.88 -17.53 -16.50
C VAL A 155 -3.31 -17.15 -16.89
N ASN A 156 -3.81 -16.07 -16.29
CA ASN A 156 -5.11 -15.52 -16.62
C ASN A 156 -4.90 -14.19 -17.33
N LYS A 157 -5.50 -14.08 -18.52
CA LYS A 157 -5.54 -12.85 -19.30
C LYS A 157 -6.86 -12.11 -19.15
N ASP A 158 -7.88 -12.79 -18.64
CA ASP A 158 -9.24 -12.30 -18.60
C ASP A 158 -9.62 -11.81 -17.19
N PHE A 159 -10.15 -10.61 -17.15
CA PHE A 159 -10.51 -9.89 -15.95
C PHE A 159 -11.94 -9.36 -16.05
N HIS A 160 -12.67 -9.44 -14.94
CA HIS A 160 -13.89 -8.67 -14.76
C HIS A 160 -13.55 -7.31 -14.17
N LEU A 161 -13.85 -6.25 -14.91
CA LEU A 161 -13.94 -4.91 -14.39
C LEU A 161 -15.34 -4.71 -13.82
N HIS A 162 -15.44 -4.48 -12.52
CA HIS A 162 -16.66 -4.11 -11.83
C HIS A 162 -16.62 -2.61 -11.53
N LEU A 163 -17.66 -1.89 -11.89
CA LEU A 163 -17.77 -0.45 -11.71
C LEU A 163 -19.06 -0.13 -10.98
N TYR A 164 -18.94 0.56 -9.85
CA TYR A 164 -20.06 1.07 -9.05
C TYR A 164 -20.07 2.58 -9.12
N HIS A 165 -21.19 3.19 -9.49
CA HIS A 165 -21.35 4.65 -9.46
C HIS A 165 -22.21 5.03 -8.27
N GLY A 166 -21.62 5.72 -7.30
CA GLY A 166 -22.28 6.20 -6.09
C GLY A 166 -22.43 7.71 -6.06
N GLY A 167 -23.32 8.20 -5.20
CA GLY A 167 -23.60 9.61 -5.02
C GLY A 167 -24.84 9.82 -4.16
N LYS A 168 -25.75 10.68 -4.60
CA LYS A 168 -27.00 11.00 -3.89
C LYS A 168 -27.99 9.82 -3.80
N GLN A 169 -27.85 8.82 -4.68
CA GLN A 169 -28.68 7.61 -4.70
C GLN A 169 -27.80 6.36 -4.63
N GLN A 170 -28.41 5.24 -4.26
CA GLN A 170 -27.72 3.96 -4.26
C GLN A 170 -27.42 3.55 -5.70
N GLY A 171 -26.13 3.38 -5.98
CA GLY A 171 -25.64 2.92 -7.27
C GLY A 171 -25.94 1.47 -7.57
N GLU A 172 -25.72 1.10 -8.82
CA GLU A 172 -25.70 -0.27 -9.29
C GLU A 172 -24.30 -0.65 -9.79
N TRP A 173 -23.98 -1.94 -9.75
CA TRP A 173 -22.73 -2.46 -10.31
C TRP A 173 -22.91 -2.81 -11.78
N ALA A 174 -22.06 -2.25 -12.62
CA ALA A 174 -21.82 -2.72 -13.97
C ALA A 174 -20.59 -3.63 -13.99
N SER A 175 -20.61 -4.67 -14.83
CA SER A 175 -19.47 -5.58 -14.99
C SER A 175 -19.13 -5.75 -16.47
N LYS A 176 -17.85 -5.63 -16.83
CA LYS A 176 -17.34 -5.85 -18.19
C LYS A 176 -16.22 -6.88 -18.14
N LEU A 177 -16.21 -7.83 -19.08
CA LEU A 177 -15.08 -8.75 -19.28
C LEU A 177 -14.05 -8.06 -20.17
N LEU A 178 -12.80 -8.01 -19.70
CA LEU A 178 -11.67 -7.40 -20.38
C LEU A 178 -10.51 -8.39 -20.47
N THR A 179 -9.77 -8.34 -21.57
CA THR A 179 -8.61 -9.19 -21.80
C THR A 179 -7.33 -8.34 -21.85
N LEU A 180 -6.33 -8.75 -21.07
CA LEU A 180 -4.98 -8.19 -21.10
C LEU A 180 -4.14 -9.00 -22.11
N GLU A 181 -4.20 -8.58 -23.37
CA GLU A 181 -3.55 -9.27 -24.49
C GLU A 181 -2.02 -9.34 -24.34
N ASP A 182 -1.41 -8.17 -24.13
CA ASP A 182 0.04 -7.98 -24.04
C ASP A 182 0.52 -7.89 -22.58
N GLN A 183 0.90 -9.04 -22.02
CA GLN A 183 1.51 -9.11 -20.69
C GLN A 183 3.02 -8.95 -20.76
N LEU A 184 3.48 -7.73 -21.05
CA LEU A 184 4.90 -7.39 -21.10
C LEU A 184 5.65 -7.82 -19.82
N ARG A 185 4.99 -7.80 -18.67
CA ARG A 185 5.50 -8.28 -17.38
C ARG A 185 5.96 -9.74 -17.40
N ASP A 186 5.40 -10.61 -18.25
CA ASP A 186 5.85 -12.00 -18.37
C ASP A 186 7.23 -12.11 -19.02
N LYS A 187 7.54 -11.18 -19.94
CA LYS A 187 8.81 -11.13 -20.65
C LYS A 187 9.89 -10.48 -19.77
N LEU A 188 9.55 -9.40 -19.07
CA LEU A 188 10.51 -8.63 -18.29
C LEU A 188 10.72 -9.22 -16.89
N VAL A 189 9.64 -9.56 -16.19
CA VAL A 189 9.65 -10.04 -14.79
C VAL A 189 8.88 -11.37 -14.68
N PRO A 190 9.35 -12.45 -15.34
CA PRO A 190 8.71 -13.75 -15.23
C PRO A 190 8.70 -14.25 -13.79
N LEU A 191 7.62 -14.93 -13.40
CA LEU A 191 7.55 -15.62 -12.12
C LEU A 191 8.37 -16.92 -12.19
N PRO A 192 9.19 -17.24 -11.15
CA PRO A 192 9.78 -18.56 -11.01
C PRO A 192 8.70 -19.65 -10.99
N LYS A 193 8.96 -20.79 -11.66
CA LYS A 193 8.00 -21.92 -11.69
C LYS A 193 7.56 -22.35 -10.29
N ALA A 194 8.50 -22.43 -9.34
CA ALA A 194 8.21 -22.77 -7.95
C ALA A 194 7.29 -21.74 -7.25
N ALA A 195 7.36 -20.46 -7.62
CA ALA A 195 6.44 -19.45 -7.10
C ALA A 195 5.06 -19.55 -7.76
N ALA A 196 5.00 -19.86 -9.05
CA ALA A 196 3.75 -20.00 -9.80
C ALA A 196 2.89 -21.21 -9.35
N GLU A 197 3.45 -22.18 -8.63
CA GLU A 197 2.71 -23.33 -8.09
C GLU A 197 1.87 -22.99 -6.84
N TYR A 198 2.26 -21.97 -6.08
CA TYR A 198 1.65 -21.66 -4.77
C TYR A 198 1.23 -20.20 -4.59
N ARG A 199 1.51 -19.32 -5.56
CA ARG A 199 1.03 -17.93 -5.57
C ARG A 199 -0.06 -17.75 -6.62
N PHE A 200 -0.92 -16.75 -6.40
CA PHE A 200 -1.73 -16.23 -7.49
C PHE A 200 -0.81 -15.63 -8.55
N TYR A 201 -1.13 -15.84 -9.82
CA TYR A 201 -0.36 -15.34 -10.95
C TYR A 201 -0.21 -13.79 -10.97
N GLN A 202 -1.13 -13.11 -10.30
CA GLN A 202 -1.21 -11.66 -10.16
C GLN A 202 -1.70 -11.33 -8.74
N GLU A 203 -0.98 -10.49 -8.00
CA GLU A 203 -1.34 -10.07 -6.64
C GLU A 203 -1.59 -8.56 -6.56
N THR A 204 -2.76 -8.10 -7.03
CA THR A 204 -3.13 -6.67 -7.09
C THR A 204 -3.70 -6.14 -5.76
N ARG A 205 -2.92 -6.23 -4.67
CA ARG A 205 -3.37 -5.81 -3.32
C ARG A 205 -3.27 -4.31 -3.04
N LYS A 206 -2.69 -3.53 -3.97
CA LYS A 206 -2.61 -2.08 -3.89
C LYS A 206 -3.18 -1.46 -5.17
N THR A 207 -3.74 -0.27 -5.03
CA THR A 207 -4.31 0.50 -6.14
C THR A 207 -3.78 1.92 -6.11
N ILE A 208 -3.64 2.51 -7.30
CA ILE A 208 -3.32 3.92 -7.49
C ILE A 208 -4.32 4.50 -8.47
N VAL A 209 -4.55 5.81 -8.38
CA VAL A 209 -5.51 6.49 -9.22
C VAL A 209 -4.83 7.74 -9.78
N ILE A 210 -4.70 7.77 -11.10
CA ILE A 210 -4.25 8.96 -11.83
C ILE A 210 -5.43 9.94 -11.92
N GLY A 211 -6.64 9.41 -12.18
CA GLY A 211 -7.86 10.21 -12.32
C GLY A 211 -7.95 10.85 -13.69
N GLY A 212 -8.38 12.11 -13.75
CA GLY A 212 -8.72 12.81 -14.99
C GLY A 212 -10.11 12.43 -15.52
N GLU A 213 -10.50 13.00 -16.66
CA GLU A 213 -11.84 12.84 -17.25
C GLU A 213 -12.20 11.38 -17.54
N ARG A 214 -11.21 10.56 -17.89
CA ARG A 214 -11.39 9.12 -18.17
C ARG A 214 -11.30 8.22 -16.93
N GLY A 215 -11.04 8.80 -15.76
CA GLY A 215 -10.93 8.07 -14.49
C GLY A 215 -9.87 6.98 -14.50
N THR A 216 -8.62 7.28 -14.89
CA THR A 216 -7.58 6.25 -15.00
C THR A 216 -7.22 5.65 -13.63
N VAL A 217 -7.37 4.33 -13.50
CA VAL A 217 -7.05 3.51 -12.32
C VAL A 217 -5.92 2.54 -12.64
N GLY A 218 -5.00 2.32 -11.69
CA GLY A 218 -3.94 1.34 -11.75
C GLY A 218 -4.04 0.30 -10.62
N TRP A 219 -4.16 -0.98 -10.97
CA TRP A 219 -4.08 -2.10 -10.01
C TRP A 219 -2.65 -2.62 -9.97
N VAL A 220 -2.04 -2.59 -8.78
CA VAL A 220 -0.60 -2.74 -8.58
C VAL A 220 -0.29 -4.13 -8.04
N ASP A 221 0.44 -4.92 -8.83
CA ASP A 221 1.26 -6.03 -8.36
C ASP A 221 2.68 -5.50 -8.11
N LEU A 222 3.02 -5.25 -6.84
CA LEU A 222 4.31 -4.66 -6.45
C LEU A 222 5.51 -5.53 -6.82
N TRP A 223 5.32 -6.81 -7.19
CA TRP A 223 6.40 -7.64 -7.71
C TRP A 223 6.65 -7.44 -9.20
N ARG A 224 5.60 -7.19 -9.98
CA ARG A 224 5.63 -7.34 -11.44
C ARG A 224 5.28 -6.07 -12.21
N GLY A 225 4.29 -5.31 -11.78
CA GLY A 225 3.72 -4.26 -12.62
C GLY A 225 2.38 -3.71 -12.17
N ILE A 226 1.91 -2.70 -12.91
CA ILE A 226 0.63 -2.03 -12.74
C ILE A 226 -0.23 -2.35 -13.97
N ILE A 227 -1.49 -2.73 -13.75
CA ILE A 227 -2.49 -2.84 -14.82
C ILE A 227 -3.30 -1.54 -14.81
N PHE A 228 -3.23 -0.74 -15.87
CA PHE A 228 -4.03 0.48 -16.01
C PHE A 228 -5.33 0.21 -16.76
N CYS A 229 -6.37 0.97 -16.41
CA CYS A 229 -7.61 1.03 -17.15
C CYS A 229 -8.22 2.43 -17.02
N ASP A 230 -8.76 2.93 -18.12
CA ASP A 230 -9.56 4.16 -18.14
C ASP A 230 -11.02 3.74 -17.90
N VAL A 231 -11.43 3.72 -16.63
CA VAL A 231 -12.64 2.97 -16.20
C VAL A 231 -13.94 3.68 -16.55
N LEU A 232 -13.89 4.98 -16.85
CA LEU A 232 -15.04 5.77 -17.24
C LEU A 232 -15.24 5.83 -18.76
N ASP A 233 -14.35 5.21 -19.54
CA ASP A 233 -14.51 5.10 -20.99
C ASP A 233 -15.64 4.11 -21.37
N ASP A 234 -16.30 4.37 -22.49
CA ASP A 234 -17.33 3.47 -23.05
C ASP A 234 -16.76 2.08 -23.35
N HIS A 235 -15.52 2.04 -23.83
CA HIS A 235 -14.80 0.84 -24.23
C HIS A 235 -13.46 0.74 -23.47
N PRO A 236 -13.49 0.38 -22.17
CA PRO A 236 -12.30 0.35 -21.34
C PRO A 236 -11.32 -0.73 -21.82
N VAL A 237 -10.02 -0.42 -21.80
CA VAL A 237 -8.94 -1.35 -22.22
C VAL A 237 -7.90 -1.46 -21.12
N LEU A 238 -7.46 -2.69 -20.86
CA LEU A 238 -6.38 -2.97 -19.91
C LEU A 238 -5.01 -2.74 -20.55
N ARG A 239 -4.12 -2.04 -19.83
CA ARG A 239 -2.75 -1.75 -20.27
C ARG A 239 -1.75 -2.23 -19.23
N ASP A 240 -0.81 -3.08 -19.65
CA ASP A 240 0.27 -3.55 -18.77
C ASP A 240 1.40 -2.53 -18.67
N MET A 241 1.82 -2.21 -17.46
CA MET A 241 2.98 -1.38 -17.16
C MET A 241 3.89 -2.08 -16.15
N PRO A 242 4.95 -2.78 -16.58
CA PRO A 242 5.91 -3.40 -15.68
C PRO A 242 6.57 -2.39 -14.73
N LEU A 243 6.85 -2.84 -13.51
CA LEU A 243 7.67 -2.10 -12.55
C LEU A 243 9.17 -2.32 -12.86
N PRO A 244 10.07 -1.44 -12.37
CA PRO A 244 11.50 -1.69 -12.42
C PRO A 244 11.87 -3.08 -11.89
N LEU A 245 12.91 -3.67 -12.48
CA LEU A 245 13.35 -5.01 -12.11
C LEU A 245 13.71 -5.09 -10.63
N PRO A 246 13.32 -6.16 -9.92
CA PRO A 246 13.76 -6.40 -8.56
C PRO A 246 15.28 -6.30 -8.37
N ALA A 247 15.71 -5.60 -7.33
CA ALA A 247 17.07 -5.67 -6.84
C ALA A 247 17.46 -7.12 -6.53
N SER A 248 18.72 -7.47 -6.80
CA SER A 248 19.20 -8.85 -6.70
C SER A 248 19.09 -9.46 -5.30
N GLY A 249 19.29 -8.66 -4.25
CA GLY A 249 19.11 -9.11 -2.86
C GLY A 249 17.66 -9.45 -2.49
N ASN A 250 16.70 -9.13 -3.37
CA ASN A 250 15.28 -9.40 -3.20
C ASN A 250 14.76 -10.55 -4.08
N TRP A 251 15.55 -11.13 -5.00
CA TRP A 251 15.08 -12.19 -5.90
C TRP A 251 14.52 -13.40 -5.14
N ASP A 252 15.21 -13.87 -4.11
CA ASP A 252 14.73 -15.00 -3.29
C ASP A 252 13.46 -14.68 -2.49
N ARG A 253 13.17 -13.40 -2.21
CA ARG A 253 11.94 -13.01 -1.49
C ARG A 253 10.68 -13.28 -2.31
N LEU A 254 10.81 -13.29 -3.64
CA LEU A 254 9.74 -13.69 -4.54
C LEU A 254 9.29 -15.14 -4.25
N LEU A 255 10.26 -16.03 -3.98
CA LEU A 255 10.03 -17.43 -3.61
C LEU A 255 9.48 -17.61 -2.19
N LYS A 256 9.82 -16.69 -1.27
CA LYS A 256 9.47 -16.78 0.17
C LYS A 256 8.03 -16.39 0.52
N GLN A 257 7.15 -16.22 -0.48
CA GLN A 257 5.79 -15.70 -0.27
C GLN A 257 5.75 -14.39 0.54
N THR A 258 6.82 -13.59 0.50
CA THR A 258 6.88 -12.34 1.26
C THR A 258 5.91 -11.32 0.65
N ASP A 259 5.15 -10.66 1.52
CA ASP A 259 4.32 -9.51 1.14
C ASP A 259 5.24 -8.41 0.57
N PRO A 260 5.06 -8.00 -0.69
CA PRO A 260 5.92 -6.98 -1.29
C PRO A 260 5.84 -5.63 -0.57
N ASN A 261 4.73 -5.31 0.12
CA ASN A 261 4.61 -4.07 0.90
C ASN A 261 5.72 -3.92 1.94
N TYR A 262 6.30 -5.03 2.39
CA TYR A 262 7.40 -5.03 3.36
C TYR A 262 8.64 -4.27 2.84
N ILE A 263 8.84 -4.21 1.52
CA ILE A 263 10.02 -3.63 0.88
C ILE A 263 9.70 -2.76 -0.32
N ARG A 264 8.46 -2.63 -0.74
CA ARG A 264 8.10 -1.91 -1.97
C ARG A 264 6.85 -1.11 -1.77
N ASP A 265 6.83 0.04 -2.42
CA ASP A 265 5.65 0.87 -2.46
C ASP A 265 5.55 1.67 -3.75
N VAL A 266 4.34 2.13 -4.06
CA VAL A 266 4.05 2.99 -5.19
C VAL A 266 3.03 4.06 -4.81
N THR A 267 3.19 5.27 -5.32
CA THR A 267 2.22 6.35 -5.16
C THR A 267 2.21 7.26 -6.39
N VAL A 268 1.19 8.12 -6.48
CA VAL A 268 1.10 9.16 -7.51
C VAL A 268 1.51 10.48 -6.87
N SER A 269 2.26 11.31 -7.58
CA SER A 269 2.64 12.63 -7.09
C SER A 269 1.40 13.50 -6.82
N LEU A 270 1.54 14.45 -5.90
CA LEU A 270 0.42 15.35 -5.55
C LEU A 270 -0.07 16.14 -6.78
N CYS A 271 0.86 16.55 -7.65
CA CYS A 271 0.59 17.25 -8.92
C CYS A 271 0.05 16.31 -10.03
N ARG A 272 -0.02 15.00 -9.79
CA ARG A 272 -0.49 13.97 -10.73
C ARG A 272 0.26 13.96 -12.07
N ASP A 273 1.50 14.39 -12.04
CA ASP A 273 2.40 14.43 -13.20
C ASP A 273 3.33 13.22 -13.27
N SER A 274 3.35 12.39 -12.23
CA SER A 274 4.25 11.26 -12.13
C SER A 274 3.79 10.19 -11.13
N ILE A 275 4.31 8.98 -11.32
CA ILE A 275 4.18 7.84 -10.41
C ILE A 275 5.54 7.62 -9.77
N LYS A 276 5.61 7.61 -8.45
CA LYS A 276 6.81 7.30 -7.68
C LYS A 276 6.78 5.85 -7.21
N TYR A 277 7.87 5.12 -7.34
CA TYR A 277 8.05 3.74 -6.92
C TYR A 277 9.32 3.61 -6.06
N ILE A 278 9.26 2.82 -4.99
CA ILE A 278 10.39 2.56 -4.11
C ILE A 278 10.61 1.07 -3.95
N GLU A 279 11.88 0.70 -3.89
CA GLU A 279 12.32 -0.62 -3.45
C GLU A 279 13.37 -0.48 -2.35
N LEU A 280 13.16 -1.25 -1.28
CA LEU A 280 14.10 -1.47 -0.21
C LEU A 280 14.79 -2.82 -0.41
N GLU A 281 16.11 -2.79 -0.61
CA GLU A 281 16.95 -3.98 -0.58
C GLU A 281 17.55 -4.12 0.83
N ILE A 282 17.13 -5.13 1.57
CA ILE A 282 17.67 -5.39 2.92
C ILE A 282 18.94 -6.25 2.78
N VAL A 283 20.08 -5.65 3.11
CA VAL A 283 21.44 -6.15 2.88
C VAL A 283 22.02 -6.79 4.15
N GLU A 284 22.90 -7.76 3.97
CA GLU A 284 23.64 -8.43 5.03
C GLU A 284 24.78 -7.56 5.58
N THR A 285 25.01 -7.63 6.89
CA THR A 285 26.19 -7.03 7.53
C THR A 285 27.31 -8.04 7.62
N GLY A 286 28.44 -7.77 6.98
CA GLY A 286 29.70 -8.47 7.25
C GLY A 286 30.41 -9.05 6.02
N GLU A 287 29.76 -9.10 4.87
CA GLU A 287 30.44 -9.55 3.66
C GLU A 287 31.30 -8.43 3.07
N THR A 288 32.62 -8.56 3.22
CA THR A 288 33.61 -8.08 2.26
C THR A 288 33.51 -8.90 0.96
N HIS A 289 32.31 -9.11 0.45
CA HIS A 289 32.16 -9.45 -0.94
C HIS A 289 32.35 -8.11 -1.64
N THR A 290 33.47 -8.00 -2.36
CA THR A 290 33.54 -7.22 -3.59
C THR A 290 32.13 -7.12 -4.16
N THR A 291 31.68 -5.91 -4.47
CA THR A 291 30.43 -5.59 -5.16
C THR A 291 30.42 -6.28 -6.52
N VAL A 292 30.32 -7.61 -6.53
CA VAL A 292 30.04 -8.39 -7.72
C VAL A 292 28.56 -8.17 -7.88
N GLN A 293 28.23 -7.14 -8.68
CA GLN A 293 27.00 -7.12 -9.45
C GLN A 293 26.74 -8.56 -9.87
N PRO A 294 25.56 -9.14 -9.58
CA PRO A 294 25.29 -10.49 -10.02
C PRO A 294 25.66 -10.56 -11.50
N THR A 295 26.59 -11.46 -11.85
CA THR A 295 26.96 -11.67 -13.25
C THR A 295 25.77 -12.19 -14.06
N GLU A 296 24.78 -12.74 -13.35
CA GLU A 296 23.52 -13.28 -13.82
C GLU A 296 22.43 -12.19 -13.86
N SER A 297 21.66 -12.14 -14.94
CA SER A 297 20.44 -11.32 -15.04
C SER A 297 19.25 -11.96 -14.31
N TYR A 298 18.23 -11.17 -13.94
CA TYR A 298 17.00 -11.70 -13.32
C TYR A 298 16.38 -12.84 -14.14
N GLN A 299 16.34 -12.70 -15.47
CA GLN A 299 15.77 -13.70 -16.35
C GLN A 299 16.56 -15.02 -16.34
N GLU A 300 17.89 -14.95 -16.28
CA GLU A 300 18.74 -16.14 -16.14
C GLU A 300 18.53 -16.81 -14.79
N TRP A 301 18.45 -16.02 -13.72
CA TRP A 301 18.15 -16.51 -12.37
C TRP A 301 16.83 -17.27 -12.34
N VAL A 302 15.76 -16.74 -12.94
CA VAL A 302 14.47 -17.43 -13.07
C VAL A 302 14.59 -18.73 -13.88
N ARG A 303 15.32 -18.72 -15.00
CA ARG A 303 15.49 -19.90 -15.88
C ARG A 303 16.20 -21.05 -15.17
N ARG A 304 17.10 -20.76 -14.23
CA ARG A 304 17.83 -21.76 -13.44
C ARG A 304 16.94 -22.57 -12.49
N LYS A 305 15.65 -22.20 -12.34
CA LYS A 305 14.70 -22.81 -11.41
C LYS A 305 15.26 -22.84 -9.98
N PRO A 306 15.50 -21.65 -9.40
CA PRO A 306 16.12 -21.52 -8.10
C PRO A 306 15.28 -22.25 -7.06
N ARG A 307 15.95 -23.06 -6.24
CA ARG A 307 15.31 -23.72 -5.11
C ARG A 307 15.42 -22.84 -3.89
N TYR A 308 14.42 -22.93 -3.02
CA TYR A 308 14.45 -22.29 -1.73
C TYR A 308 15.68 -22.73 -0.91
N THR A 309 16.47 -21.76 -0.45
CA THR A 309 17.54 -21.98 0.53
C THR A 309 17.19 -21.24 1.82
N SER A 310 17.00 -22.00 2.90
CA SER A 310 16.72 -21.46 4.24
C SER A 310 18.00 -20.98 4.92
N SER A 311 18.55 -19.84 4.50
CA SER A 311 19.52 -19.12 5.34
C SER A 311 18.80 -18.01 6.09
N VAL A 312 18.76 -18.14 7.43
CA VAL A 312 18.36 -17.06 8.33
C VAL A 312 19.59 -16.18 8.49
N VAL A 313 19.69 -15.14 7.67
CA VAL A 313 20.82 -14.20 7.78
C VAL A 313 20.39 -12.96 8.56
N LEU A 314 21.25 -12.56 9.50
CA LEU A 314 21.13 -11.32 10.26
C LEU A 314 21.39 -10.14 9.32
N ARG A 315 20.32 -9.55 8.78
CA ARG A 315 20.38 -8.41 7.88
C ARG A 315 20.39 -7.10 8.67
N ARG A 316 21.53 -6.42 8.76
CA ARG A 316 21.67 -5.11 9.47
C ARG A 316 22.14 -3.99 8.53
N GLY A 317 21.53 -3.91 7.35
CA GLY A 317 21.72 -2.82 6.42
C GLY A 317 20.59 -2.78 5.40
N TRP A 318 20.41 -1.63 4.76
CA TRP A 318 19.40 -1.47 3.72
C TRP A 318 19.86 -0.46 2.66
N LYS A 319 19.37 -0.65 1.43
CA LYS A 319 19.44 0.31 0.35
C LYS A 319 18.04 0.64 -0.12
N ALA A 320 17.73 1.92 -0.27
CA ALA A 320 16.46 2.37 -0.84
C ALA A 320 16.74 2.94 -2.23
N THR A 321 15.94 2.55 -3.21
CA THR A 321 16.01 3.08 -4.58
C THR A 321 14.65 3.62 -4.94
N ILE A 322 14.61 4.83 -5.50
CA ILE A 322 13.38 5.49 -5.95
C ILE A 322 13.42 5.61 -7.46
N TRP A 323 12.28 5.33 -8.08
CA TRP A 323 12.05 5.53 -9.49
C TRP A 323 10.81 6.38 -9.72
N THR A 324 10.82 7.13 -10.81
CA THR A 324 9.70 7.97 -11.24
C THR A 324 9.33 7.68 -12.69
N MET A 325 8.03 7.56 -12.94
CA MET A 325 7.42 7.42 -14.25
C MET A 325 6.59 8.67 -14.54
N PRO A 326 6.83 9.40 -15.65
CA PRO A 326 6.00 10.55 -16.01
C PRO A 326 4.58 10.11 -16.41
N ILE A 327 3.61 10.98 -16.14
CA ILE A 327 2.22 10.90 -16.60
C ILE A 327 2.04 11.96 -17.72
N PRO A 328 1.44 11.62 -18.88
CA PRO A 328 0.80 10.35 -19.21
C PRO A 328 1.78 9.19 -19.39
N VAL A 329 1.38 8.03 -18.87
CA VAL A 329 2.18 6.80 -18.92
C VAL A 329 2.17 6.24 -20.35
N ALA A 330 3.33 6.27 -21.01
CA ALA A 330 3.47 5.86 -22.41
C ALA A 330 4.23 4.54 -22.61
N SER A 331 5.34 4.33 -21.91
CA SER A 331 6.22 3.16 -22.05
C SER A 331 6.89 2.82 -20.72
N TRP A 332 7.13 1.53 -20.49
CA TRP A 332 7.87 1.03 -19.31
C TRP A 332 9.33 1.52 -19.27
N GLU A 333 9.91 1.85 -20.43
CA GLU A 333 11.28 2.35 -20.54
C GLU A 333 11.45 3.77 -19.97
N HIS A 334 10.33 4.47 -19.70
CA HIS A 334 10.35 5.82 -19.14
C HIS A 334 10.50 5.85 -17.62
N TRP A 335 10.59 4.69 -16.95
CA TRP A 335 10.99 4.65 -15.54
C TRP A 335 12.41 5.23 -15.40
N ARG A 336 12.52 6.34 -14.69
CA ARG A 336 13.80 6.97 -14.35
C ARG A 336 14.18 6.59 -12.93
N ARG A 337 15.45 6.28 -12.70
CA ARG A 337 15.97 6.08 -11.34
C ARG A 337 16.40 7.45 -10.82
N ASP A 338 15.71 7.96 -9.82
CA ASP A 338 15.94 9.31 -9.31
C ASP A 338 16.91 9.29 -8.13
N CYS A 339 16.77 8.30 -7.23
CA CYS A 339 17.62 8.18 -6.05
C CYS A 339 18.05 6.72 -5.81
N HIS A 340 19.28 6.55 -5.31
CA HIS A 340 19.79 5.29 -4.79
C HIS A 340 20.61 5.57 -3.54
N LEU A 341 20.06 5.23 -2.37
CA LEU A 341 20.64 5.53 -1.08
C LEU A 341 21.02 4.24 -0.35
N ASN A 342 22.25 4.14 0.11
CA ASN A 342 22.68 3.12 1.06
C ASN A 342 22.67 3.72 2.47
N VAL A 343 22.14 2.98 3.45
CA VAL A 343 22.15 3.42 4.86
C VAL A 343 23.55 3.79 5.38
N LYS A 344 24.62 3.25 4.77
CA LYS A 344 26.00 3.60 5.12
C LYS A 344 26.34 5.05 4.81
N ASP A 345 25.73 5.61 3.77
CA ASP A 345 26.00 6.95 3.24
C ASP A 345 25.12 8.01 3.92
N LEU A 346 24.14 7.59 4.72
CA LEU A 346 23.25 8.51 5.40
C LEU A 346 24.00 9.34 6.47
N GLY A 347 23.94 10.66 6.31
CA GLY A 347 24.32 11.62 7.34
C GLY A 347 23.22 11.71 8.41
N ILE A 348 23.59 11.57 9.68
CA ILE A 348 22.66 11.81 10.80
C ILE A 348 22.72 13.30 11.12
N ASN A 349 21.84 14.09 10.52
CA ASN A 349 21.61 15.48 10.92
C ASN A 349 20.41 15.55 11.87
N VAL A 350 20.62 15.11 13.10
CA VAL A 350 19.55 15.12 14.09
C VAL A 350 19.51 16.48 14.77
N ARG A 351 18.54 17.31 14.35
CA ARG A 351 18.28 18.64 14.96
C ARG A 351 17.80 18.54 16.41
N ASP A 352 17.17 17.43 16.79
CA ASP A 352 16.67 17.18 18.16
C ASP A 352 17.36 15.98 18.82
N PRO A 353 18.18 16.19 19.87
CA PRO A 353 18.80 15.11 20.66
C PRO A 353 17.84 14.01 21.14
N SER A 354 16.54 14.28 21.28
CA SER A 354 15.52 13.29 21.65
C SER A 354 15.41 12.15 20.63
N HIS A 355 15.59 12.43 19.34
CA HIS A 355 15.55 11.44 18.27
C HIS A 355 16.75 10.49 18.35
N LEU A 356 17.93 10.95 18.79
CA LEU A 356 19.10 10.07 19.00
C LEU A 356 18.83 9.06 20.11
N LYS A 357 18.15 9.48 21.19
CA LYS A 357 17.76 8.61 22.30
C LYS A 357 16.72 7.57 21.87
N LEU A 358 15.80 7.93 20.99
CA LEU A 358 14.83 7.00 20.41
C LEU A 358 15.53 5.98 19.50
N LEU A 359 16.43 6.43 18.62
CA LEU A 359 17.22 5.56 17.75
C LEU A 359 18.12 4.60 18.53
N SER A 360 18.77 5.06 19.61
CA SER A 360 19.57 4.19 20.47
C SER A 360 18.71 3.12 21.16
N LYS A 361 17.47 3.46 21.53
CA LYS A 361 16.51 2.49 22.08
C LYS A 361 16.07 1.47 21.03
N LEU A 362 15.71 1.92 19.82
CA LEU A 362 15.26 1.05 18.72
C LEU A 362 16.35 0.08 18.24
N SER A 363 17.60 0.54 18.24
CA SER A 363 18.75 -0.26 17.84
C SER A 363 19.28 -1.21 18.91
N GLY A 364 18.97 -0.95 20.18
CA GLY A 364 19.68 -1.56 21.32
C GLY A 364 21.17 -1.17 21.40
N CYS A 365 21.62 -0.18 20.62
CA CYS A 365 23.02 0.24 20.54
C CYS A 365 23.20 1.63 21.17
N GLY A 366 24.15 1.76 22.11
CA GLY A 366 24.47 3.02 22.78
C GLY A 366 25.14 4.08 21.90
N HIS A 367 25.45 3.76 20.64
CA HIS A 367 26.06 4.70 19.68
C HIS A 367 25.07 5.07 18.58
N SER A 368 24.63 6.33 18.57
CA SER A 368 23.56 6.83 17.69
C SER A 368 23.83 6.70 16.19
N LYS A 369 25.10 6.74 15.75
CA LYS A 369 25.48 6.55 14.34
C LYS A 369 25.50 5.09 13.87
N ALA A 370 25.79 4.17 14.78
CA ALA A 370 25.67 2.73 14.54
C ALA A 370 24.20 2.27 14.65
N ALA A 371 23.39 2.99 15.44
CA ALA A 371 22.00 2.67 15.71
C ALA A 371 21.15 2.57 14.44
N LEU A 372 21.11 3.61 13.59
CA LEU A 372 20.27 3.60 12.38
C LEU A 372 20.63 2.47 11.40
N ARG A 373 21.93 2.15 11.29
CA ARG A 373 22.42 1.04 10.45
C ARG A 373 21.91 -0.31 10.97
N SER A 374 21.78 -0.45 12.27
CA SER A 374 21.28 -1.67 12.92
C SER A 374 19.76 -1.75 13.06
N VAL A 375 19.03 -0.66 12.85
CA VAL A 375 17.56 -0.64 12.96
C VAL A 375 16.94 -1.27 11.71
N PRO A 376 16.15 -2.34 11.84
CA PRO A 376 15.39 -2.89 10.73
C PRO A 376 14.35 -1.88 10.24
N MET A 377 14.49 -1.45 8.98
CA MET A 377 13.51 -0.62 8.28
C MET A 377 12.68 -1.47 7.35
N VAL A 378 11.37 -1.26 7.36
CA VAL A 378 10.38 -2.05 6.61
C VAL A 378 9.20 -1.15 6.23
N PHE A 379 8.33 -1.64 5.34
CA PHE A 379 7.12 -0.92 4.91
C PHE A 379 7.43 0.52 4.45
N PRO A 380 8.29 0.70 3.43
CA PRO A 380 8.56 2.03 2.91
C PRO A 380 7.26 2.67 2.41
N THR A 381 7.10 3.96 2.61
CA THR A 381 6.03 4.78 2.01
C THR A 381 6.65 6.06 1.52
N ILE A 382 6.56 6.32 0.22
CA ILE A 382 7.14 7.53 -0.40
C ILE A 382 6.15 8.68 -0.24
N SER A 383 6.68 9.86 0.06
CA SER A 383 5.90 11.09 0.01
C SER A 383 5.42 11.43 -1.41
N MET A 384 4.28 12.12 -1.48
CA MET A 384 3.67 12.52 -2.75
C MET A 384 4.23 13.82 -3.32
N ASP A 385 4.80 14.70 -2.49
CA ASP A 385 5.22 16.06 -2.86
C ASP A 385 6.72 16.32 -2.68
N ASP A 386 7.39 15.58 -1.81
CA ASP A 386 8.81 15.76 -1.50
C ASP A 386 9.64 14.47 -1.67
N ASP A 387 10.91 14.54 -1.28
CA ASP A 387 11.89 13.45 -1.36
C ASP A 387 11.99 12.65 -0.05
N HIS A 388 11.00 12.74 0.84
CA HIS A 388 10.98 11.94 2.05
C HIS A 388 10.41 10.53 1.80
N VAL A 389 11.00 9.58 2.51
CA VAL A 389 10.46 8.22 2.65
C VAL A 389 10.23 7.93 4.12
N TYR A 390 9.06 7.41 4.42
CA TYR A 390 8.66 6.97 5.74
C TYR A 390 8.85 5.45 5.85
N PHE A 391 9.54 5.01 6.89
CA PHE A 391 9.77 3.60 7.18
C PHE A 391 9.15 3.24 8.52
N PHE A 392 8.60 2.05 8.63
CA PHE A 392 8.37 1.43 9.93
C PHE A 392 9.67 0.80 10.44
N SER A 393 10.02 1.15 11.68
CA SER A 393 11.11 0.54 12.42
C SER A 393 10.56 -0.47 13.42
N ILE A 394 11.10 -1.70 13.39
CA ILE A 394 10.75 -2.75 14.37
C ILE A 394 11.94 -2.97 15.30
N ALA A 395 11.76 -2.71 16.60
CA ALA A 395 12.78 -3.01 17.62
C ALA A 395 12.97 -4.53 17.80
N GLY A 396 14.22 -4.98 17.91
CA GLY A 396 14.57 -6.40 18.09
C GLY A 396 14.19 -6.95 19.47
N SER A 397 13.64 -8.18 19.47
CA SER A 397 13.20 -9.02 20.60
C SER A 397 12.37 -8.33 21.70
N THR A 398 11.05 -8.41 21.53
CA THR A 398 10.04 -8.44 22.61
C THR A 398 10.17 -7.32 23.66
N ASP A 399 9.87 -6.09 23.25
CA ASP A 399 8.83 -5.23 23.87
C ASP A 399 8.66 -3.95 23.03
N LYS A 400 7.47 -3.82 22.45
CA LYS A 400 7.13 -3.02 21.26
C LYS A 400 7.43 -1.53 21.37
N LEU A 401 8.50 -1.09 20.69
CA LEU A 401 8.61 0.25 20.13
C LEU A 401 8.56 0.11 18.60
N GLU A 402 7.39 0.39 18.04
CA GLU A 402 7.16 0.57 16.61
C GLU A 402 7.20 2.08 16.35
N ALA A 403 8.09 2.53 15.48
CA ALA A 403 8.25 3.96 15.19
C ALA A 403 8.24 4.19 13.68
N VAL A 404 7.62 5.29 13.25
CA VAL A 404 7.74 5.78 11.89
C VAL A 404 8.97 6.68 11.81
N VAL A 405 9.89 6.35 10.92
CA VAL A 405 11.14 7.09 10.69
C VAL A 405 11.04 7.74 9.32
N ALA A 406 11.09 9.07 9.28
CA ALA A 406 11.22 9.84 8.05
C ALA A 406 12.70 9.95 7.68
N VAL A 407 13.02 9.65 6.42
CA VAL A 407 14.36 9.78 5.86
C VAL A 407 14.26 10.68 4.63
N ASP A 408 15.07 11.73 4.62
CA ASP A 408 15.26 12.60 3.46
C ASP A 408 16.19 11.89 2.45
N MET A 409 15.74 11.79 1.20
CA MET A 409 16.44 11.08 0.12
C MET A 409 17.11 12.04 -0.88
N GLY A 410 17.02 13.35 -0.66
CA GLY A 410 17.54 14.42 -1.54
C GLY A 410 18.98 14.87 -1.29
#